data_AF-A0A7J3MXT2-F1
#
_entry.id   AF-A0A7J3MXT2-F1
#
_cell.length_a   1.000
_cell.length_b   1.000
_cell.length_c   1.000
_cell.angle_alpha   90.00
_cell.angle_beta   90.00
_cell.angle_gamma   90.00
#
_symmetry.space_group_name_H-M   'P 1'
#
loop_
_entity.id
_entity.type
_entity.pdbx_description
1 polymer ?
#
loop_
_entity_poly.entity_id
_entity_poly.type
_entity_poly.pdbx_seq_one_letter_code
_entity_poly.pdbx_strand_id
1 'polypeptide(L)'
;MPYKIYFYLSQDELSNKLLKILDELIKDVRNKSKISSRDIWPASAVTNVKIFLSSVLGGREELECEIWTTLREHEEGMKRRFGLTSLPAVRIGEKIFTGLSTLEIASDLHSLLTSTANITGEQILYHLAATAQRIVEKDLKKEVEVKEISESNILKASINERVAKLDKLLKEGKIDEETYKKMKRLYEELLGKSP
;
A
#
# COMPACT_ATOMS: atom_id res chain seq x y z
N MET A 1 10.21 26.53 -2.85
CA MET A 1 10.39 25.32 -3.71
C MET A 1 9.03 24.90 -4.22
N PRO A 2 8.87 24.43 -5.47
CA PRO A 2 7.60 23.87 -5.93
C PRO A 2 7.28 22.58 -5.17
N TYR A 3 6.05 22.43 -4.72
CA TYR A 3 5.57 21.19 -4.09
C TYR A 3 5.35 20.16 -5.20
N LYS A 4 6.02 19.01 -5.14
CA LYS A 4 6.02 18.02 -6.23
C LYS A 4 5.43 16.68 -5.79
N ILE A 5 4.60 16.12 -6.65
CA ILE A 5 4.08 14.75 -6.53
C ILE A 5 4.42 14.02 -7.83
N TYR A 6 5.00 12.83 -7.72
CA TYR A 6 5.32 12.01 -8.89
C TYR A 6 4.43 10.78 -8.91
N PHE A 7 3.82 10.51 -10.06
CA PHE A 7 3.06 9.29 -10.33
C PHE A 7 3.83 8.46 -11.34
N TYR A 8 3.96 7.17 -11.10
CA TYR A 8 4.62 6.22 -11.99
C TYR A 8 3.64 5.10 -12.32
N LEU A 9 3.35 4.94 -13.61
CA LEU A 9 2.31 4.06 -14.12
C LEU A 9 2.85 3.16 -15.22
N SER A 10 2.33 1.94 -15.26
CA SER A 10 2.49 1.01 -16.37
C SER A 10 1.14 0.79 -17.07
N GLN A 11 0.97 -0.34 -17.75
CA GLN A 11 -0.25 -0.74 -18.46
C GLN A 11 -1.07 -1.81 -17.72
N ASP A 12 -0.74 -2.11 -16.46
CA ASP A 12 -1.53 -3.02 -15.62
C ASP A 12 -2.89 -2.42 -15.24
N GLU A 13 -3.80 -3.25 -14.73
CA GLU A 13 -5.16 -2.85 -14.38
C GLU A 13 -5.19 -1.69 -13.37
N LEU A 14 -4.30 -1.70 -12.38
CA LEU A 14 -4.27 -0.71 -11.32
C LEU A 14 -3.71 0.62 -11.83
N SER A 15 -2.65 0.57 -12.64
CA SER A 15 -2.13 1.75 -13.35
C SER A 15 -3.21 2.37 -14.26
N ASN A 16 -3.98 1.57 -15.00
CA ASN A 16 -5.05 2.10 -15.84
C ASN A 16 -6.17 2.77 -15.03
N LYS A 17 -6.52 2.24 -13.85
CA LYS A 17 -7.46 2.89 -12.93
C LYS A 17 -6.91 4.20 -12.39
N LEU A 18 -5.63 4.21 -11.98
CA LEU A 18 -4.95 5.42 -11.50
C LEU A 18 -4.91 6.50 -12.58
N LEU A 19 -4.58 6.13 -13.82
CA LEU A 19 -4.53 7.05 -14.95
C LEU A 19 -5.88 7.73 -15.18
N LYS A 20 -7.00 7.01 -15.09
CA LYS A 20 -8.34 7.60 -15.22
C LYS A 20 -8.62 8.68 -14.17
N ILE A 21 -8.25 8.43 -12.91
CA ILE A 21 -8.39 9.41 -11.82
C ILE A 21 -7.55 10.65 -12.11
N LEU A 22 -6.32 10.45 -12.59
CA LEU A 22 -5.42 11.56 -12.95
C LEU A 22 -5.93 12.35 -14.17
N ASP A 23 -6.49 11.68 -15.18
CA ASP A 23 -7.09 12.32 -16.35
C ASP A 23 -8.31 13.17 -15.98
N GLU A 24 -9.15 12.68 -15.06
CA GLU A 24 -10.27 13.44 -14.50
C GLU A 24 -9.78 14.67 -13.72
N LEU A 25 -8.77 14.48 -12.85
CA LEU A 25 -8.12 15.58 -12.15
C LEU A 25 -7.59 16.64 -13.12
N ILE A 26 -6.87 16.24 -14.17
CA ILE A 26 -6.31 17.15 -15.18
C ILE A 26 -7.41 17.97 -15.86
N LYS A 27 -8.55 17.35 -16.19
CA LYS A 27 -9.69 18.05 -16.78
C LYS A 27 -10.23 19.11 -15.83
N ASP A 28 -10.41 18.79 -14.55
CA ASP A 28 -11.01 19.70 -13.58
C ASP A 28 -10.09 20.87 -13.21
N VAL A 29 -8.77 20.66 -13.18
CA VAL A 29 -7.80 21.73 -12.87
C VAL A 29 -7.30 22.48 -14.10
N ARG A 30 -7.80 22.17 -15.31
CA ARG A 30 -7.29 22.71 -16.58
C ARG A 30 -7.24 24.24 -16.62
N ASN A 31 -8.26 24.90 -16.07
CA ASN A 31 -8.37 26.37 -16.07
C ASN A 31 -7.40 27.06 -15.11
N LYS A 32 -6.81 26.30 -14.18
CA LYS A 32 -5.85 26.78 -13.18
C LYS A 32 -4.54 26.02 -13.23
N SER A 33 -4.19 25.45 -14.38
CA SER A 33 -2.94 24.72 -14.55
C SER A 33 -2.26 24.98 -15.88
N LYS A 34 -0.95 24.74 -15.91
CA LYS A 34 -0.14 24.59 -17.13
C LYS A 34 0.20 23.12 -17.29
N ILE A 35 -0.14 22.56 -18.44
CA ILE A 35 0.07 21.15 -18.74
C ILE A 35 1.06 21.05 -19.91
N SER A 36 2.04 20.18 -19.79
CA SER A 36 2.96 19.84 -20.87
C SER A 36 3.20 18.34 -20.87
N SER A 37 3.38 17.75 -22.04
CA SER A 37 3.72 16.33 -22.17
C SER A 37 4.88 16.17 -23.14
N ARG A 38 5.73 15.17 -22.89
CA ARG A 38 6.84 14.82 -23.78
C ARG A 38 7.10 13.31 -23.74
N ASP A 39 7.45 12.78 -24.91
CA ASP A 39 7.92 11.41 -25.03
C ASP A 39 9.39 11.32 -24.61
N ILE A 40 9.70 10.28 -23.84
CA ILE A 40 11.02 9.98 -23.32
C ILE A 40 11.41 8.60 -23.82
N TRP A 41 12.36 8.60 -24.75
CA TRP A 41 12.93 7.38 -25.32
C TRP A 41 13.50 6.48 -24.20
N PRO A 42 13.32 5.14 -24.27
CA PRO A 42 12.75 4.38 -25.38
C PRO A 42 11.23 4.20 -25.37
N ALA A 43 10.55 4.37 -24.24
CA ALA A 43 9.15 3.93 -24.12
C ALA A 43 8.39 4.54 -22.92
N SER A 44 8.81 5.73 -22.49
CA SER A 44 8.11 6.45 -21.42
C SER A 44 7.51 7.73 -21.96
N ALA A 45 6.44 8.20 -21.36
CA ALA A 45 5.99 9.56 -21.51
C ALA A 45 5.96 10.22 -20.14
N VAL A 46 6.19 11.53 -20.11
CA VAL A 46 5.99 12.32 -18.90
C VAL A 46 5.05 13.47 -19.18
N THR A 47 4.00 13.54 -18.37
CA THR A 47 3.05 14.65 -18.36
C THR A 47 3.26 15.44 -17.08
N ASN A 48 3.63 16.71 -17.24
CA ASN A 48 3.79 17.65 -16.15
C ASN A 48 2.54 18.54 -16.05
N VAL A 49 1.96 18.61 -14.86
CA VAL A 49 0.76 19.38 -14.55
C VAL A 49 1.11 20.33 -13.42
N LYS A 50 1.36 21.59 -13.76
CA LYS A 50 1.65 22.66 -12.80
C LYS A 50 0.36 23.39 -12.47
N ILE A 51 -0.14 23.22 -11.25
CA ILE A 51 -1.41 23.72 -10.75
C ILE A 51 -1.16 24.96 -9.88
N PHE A 52 -1.88 26.04 -10.18
CA PHE A 52 -1.85 27.26 -9.39
C PHE A 52 -2.85 27.15 -8.23
N LEU A 53 -2.35 27.29 -7.00
CA LEU A 53 -3.14 27.24 -5.79
C LEU A 53 -3.61 28.64 -5.38
N SER A 54 -4.83 28.72 -4.87
CA SER A 54 -5.40 29.95 -4.32
C SER A 54 -4.82 30.21 -2.93
N SER A 55 -3.83 31.10 -2.83
CA SER A 55 -3.27 31.50 -1.53
C SER A 55 -4.04 32.67 -0.93
N VAL A 56 -4.31 32.58 0.37
CA VAL A 56 -4.90 33.69 1.17
C VAL A 56 -3.91 34.85 1.33
N LEU A 57 -2.60 34.59 1.25
CA LEU A 57 -1.54 35.56 1.50
C LEU A 57 -1.02 36.26 0.23
N GLY A 58 -1.74 36.14 -0.90
CA GLY A 58 -1.40 36.82 -2.16
C GLY A 58 -0.19 36.23 -2.91
N GLY A 59 0.44 35.18 -2.39
CA GLY A 59 1.49 34.43 -3.08
C GLY A 59 0.89 33.49 -4.13
N ARG A 60 1.46 33.43 -5.34
CA ARG A 60 1.16 32.34 -6.28
C ARG A 60 1.93 31.11 -5.86
N GLU A 61 1.25 30.22 -5.16
CA GLU A 61 1.78 28.90 -4.81
C GLU A 61 1.47 27.90 -5.92
N GLU A 62 2.39 26.98 -6.16
CA GLU A 62 2.30 26.01 -7.24
C GLU A 62 2.48 24.60 -6.69
N LEU A 63 1.58 23.69 -7.07
CA LEU A 63 1.72 22.25 -6.93
C LEU A 63 2.01 21.67 -8.32
N GLU A 64 3.04 20.84 -8.42
CA GLU A 64 3.44 20.21 -9.67
C GLU A 64 3.26 18.69 -9.56
N CYS A 65 2.44 18.14 -10.44
CA CYS A 65 2.25 16.70 -10.58
C CYS A 65 2.99 16.23 -11.83
N GLU A 66 3.89 15.27 -11.68
CA GLU A 66 4.65 14.68 -12.77
C GLU A 66 4.22 13.22 -12.95
N ILE A 67 3.56 12.94 -14.07
CA ILE A 67 2.94 11.66 -14.36
C ILE A 67 3.79 10.94 -15.40
N TRP A 68 4.49 9.91 -14.95
CA TRP A 68 5.31 9.03 -15.76
C TRP A 68 4.50 7.81 -16.17
N THR A 69 4.41 7.55 -17.46
CA THR A 69 3.83 6.31 -18.00
C THR A 69 4.92 5.54 -18.74
N THR A 70 4.86 4.21 -18.72
CA THR A 70 5.75 3.34 -19.50
C THR A 70 5.01 2.16 -20.08
N LEU A 71 5.52 1.63 -21.19
CA LEU A 71 5.11 0.32 -21.68
C LEU A 71 5.53 -0.79 -20.71
N ARG A 72 4.76 -1.89 -20.70
CA ARG A 72 4.90 -2.99 -19.74
C ARG A 72 6.28 -3.66 -19.81
N GLU A 73 6.80 -3.85 -21.01
CA GLU A 73 8.13 -4.41 -21.28
C GLU A 73 9.28 -3.54 -20.74
N HIS A 74 9.01 -2.28 -20.40
CA HIS A 74 9.99 -1.31 -19.89
C HIS A 74 9.81 -0.97 -18.40
N GLU A 75 8.89 -1.63 -17.69
CA GLU A 75 8.65 -1.43 -16.26
C GLU A 75 9.92 -1.55 -15.42
N GLU A 76 10.70 -2.60 -15.66
CA GLU A 76 11.92 -2.87 -14.89
C GLU A 76 12.99 -1.78 -15.09
N GLY A 77 12.97 -1.10 -16.24
CA GLY A 77 13.81 0.06 -16.49
C GLY A 77 13.37 1.27 -15.66
N MET A 78 12.05 1.52 -15.61
CA MET A 78 11.47 2.60 -14.80
C MET A 78 11.69 2.36 -13.29
N LYS A 79 11.42 1.14 -12.80
CA LYS A 79 11.63 0.76 -11.41
C LYS A 79 13.08 0.99 -10.98
N ARG A 80 14.05 0.53 -11.79
CA ARG A 80 15.48 0.77 -11.52
C ARG A 80 15.85 2.24 -11.53
N ARG A 81 15.41 2.99 -12.55
CA ARG A 81 15.73 4.42 -12.70
C ARG A 81 15.27 5.25 -11.50
N PHE A 82 14.09 4.93 -10.96
CA PHE A 82 13.49 5.71 -9.89
C PHE A 82 13.53 5.02 -8.52
N GLY A 83 14.20 3.86 -8.38
CA GLY A 83 14.26 3.12 -7.12
C GLY A 83 12.89 2.66 -6.61
N LEU A 84 12.00 2.23 -7.51
CA LEU A 84 10.65 1.76 -7.17
C LEU A 84 10.66 0.24 -6.95
N THR A 85 9.89 -0.21 -5.97
CA THR A 85 9.72 -1.65 -5.68
C THR A 85 8.63 -2.30 -6.54
N SER A 86 7.59 -1.54 -6.91
CA SER A 86 6.50 -1.98 -7.77
C SER A 86 5.84 -0.80 -8.47
N LEU A 87 4.98 -1.11 -9.46
CA LEU A 87 4.12 -0.15 -10.15
C LEU A 87 2.65 -0.58 -10.01
N PRO A 88 1.69 0.35 -10.01
CA PRO A 88 1.89 1.80 -9.96
C PRO A 88 2.51 2.28 -8.64
N ALA A 89 3.14 3.46 -8.68
CA ALA A 89 3.76 4.10 -7.52
C ALA A 89 3.49 5.60 -7.47
N VAL A 90 3.45 6.16 -6.25
CA VAL A 90 3.37 7.60 -6.00
C VAL A 90 4.49 8.02 -5.06
N ARG A 91 5.24 9.06 -5.44
CA ARG A 91 6.25 9.67 -4.57
C ARG A 91 5.80 11.03 -4.07
N ILE A 92 5.83 11.19 -2.75
CA ILE A 92 5.56 12.44 -2.03
C ILE A 92 6.75 12.71 -1.12
N GLY A 93 7.55 13.73 -1.45
CA GLY A 93 8.85 13.94 -0.81
C GLY A 93 9.76 12.72 -0.96
N GLU A 94 10.31 12.23 0.17
CA GLU A 94 11.17 11.04 0.21
C GLU A 94 10.39 9.71 0.29
N LYS A 95 9.05 9.77 0.47
CA LYS A 95 8.23 8.57 0.63
C LYS A 95 7.70 8.07 -0.71
N ILE A 96 7.72 6.75 -0.88
CA ILE A 96 7.18 6.06 -2.06
C ILE A 96 6.07 5.11 -1.60
N PHE A 97 4.90 5.25 -2.20
CA PHE A 97 3.72 4.43 -1.96
C PHE A 97 3.40 3.62 -3.21
N THR A 98 2.97 2.38 -3.07
CA THR A 98 2.70 1.48 -4.19
C THR A 98 1.37 0.74 -4.01
N GLY A 99 0.89 0.11 -5.09
CA GLY A 99 -0.34 -0.69 -5.04
C GLY A 99 -1.59 0.16 -4.80
N LEU A 100 -2.56 -0.37 -4.05
CA LEU A 100 -3.89 0.26 -3.88
C LEU A 100 -3.84 1.65 -3.27
N SER A 101 -2.87 1.90 -2.38
CA SER A 101 -2.65 3.22 -1.76
C SER A 101 -2.48 4.34 -2.78
N THR A 102 -1.98 4.04 -3.99
CA THR A 102 -1.80 5.01 -5.07
C THR A 102 -3.12 5.58 -5.58
N LEU A 103 -4.18 4.76 -5.63
CA LEU A 103 -5.51 5.20 -6.03
C LEU A 103 -6.11 6.15 -5.00
N GLU A 104 -6.02 5.79 -3.72
CA GLU A 104 -6.53 6.60 -2.62
C GLU A 104 -5.83 7.95 -2.57
N ILE A 105 -4.50 7.98 -2.74
CA ILE A 105 -3.74 9.23 -2.82
C ILE A 105 -4.21 10.10 -4.00
N ALA A 106 -4.44 9.52 -5.17
CA ALA A 106 -4.90 10.28 -6.34
C ALA A 106 -6.33 10.82 -6.16
N SER A 107 -7.24 10.03 -5.58
CA SER A 107 -8.60 10.46 -5.26
C SER A 107 -8.65 11.55 -4.19
N ASP A 108 -7.82 11.44 -3.15
CA ASP A 108 -7.67 12.48 -2.12
C ASP A 108 -7.12 13.76 -2.73
N LEU A 109 -6.07 13.65 -3.56
CA LEU A 109 -5.48 14.80 -4.26
C LEU A 109 -6.54 15.49 -5.14
N HIS A 110 -7.32 14.71 -5.88
CA HIS A 110 -8.42 15.20 -6.70
C HIS A 110 -9.45 15.96 -5.86
N SER A 111 -9.87 15.39 -4.75
CA SER A 111 -10.84 16.01 -3.82
C SER A 111 -10.30 17.32 -3.23
N LEU A 112 -9.04 17.34 -2.78
CA LEU A 112 -8.41 18.53 -2.23
C LEU A 112 -8.33 19.66 -3.25
N LEU A 113 -7.95 19.34 -4.49
CA LEU A 113 -7.76 20.32 -5.56
C LEU A 113 -9.07 20.79 -6.18
N THR A 114 -10.15 20.03 -6.11
CA THR A 114 -11.48 20.42 -6.59
C THR A 114 -12.33 21.09 -5.51
N SER A 115 -11.93 20.97 -4.24
CA SER A 115 -12.59 21.70 -3.15
C SER A 115 -12.47 23.23 -3.31
N THR A 116 -13.42 23.95 -2.75
CA THR A 116 -13.41 25.43 -2.70
C THR A 116 -12.52 25.97 -1.58
N ALA A 117 -11.88 25.09 -0.80
CA ALA A 117 -11.03 25.48 0.31
C ALA A 117 -9.69 26.03 -0.20
N ASN A 118 -9.22 27.13 0.42
CA ASN A 118 -7.86 27.60 0.21
C ASN A 118 -6.90 26.66 0.94
N ILE A 119 -6.18 25.86 0.18
CA ILE A 119 -5.20 24.90 0.69
C ILE A 119 -3.84 25.16 0.06
N THR A 120 -2.80 25.13 0.88
CA THR A 120 -1.41 25.28 0.45
C THR A 120 -0.84 23.96 -0.06
N GLY A 121 0.23 24.03 -0.85
CA GLY A 121 0.91 22.83 -1.36
C GLY A 121 1.48 21.99 -0.24
N GLU A 122 2.01 22.62 0.81
CA GLU A 122 2.50 21.93 2.01
C GLU A 122 1.39 21.13 2.71
N GLN A 123 0.22 21.74 2.92
CA GLN A 123 -0.94 21.08 3.51
C GLN A 123 -1.41 19.89 2.66
N ILE A 124 -1.41 20.03 1.32
CA ILE A 124 -1.72 18.92 0.41
C ILE A 124 -0.73 17.78 0.62
N LEU A 125 0.58 18.05 0.52
CA LEU A 125 1.59 16.98 0.64
C LEU A 125 1.53 16.29 2.01
N TYR A 126 1.36 17.05 3.09
CA TYR A 126 1.25 16.52 4.44
C TYR A 126 0.01 15.63 4.60
N HIS A 127 -1.15 16.10 4.12
CA HIS A 127 -2.39 15.32 4.16
C HIS A 127 -2.25 14.00 3.40
N LEU A 128 -1.74 14.05 2.16
CA LEU A 128 -1.58 12.86 1.33
C LEU A 128 -0.60 11.86 1.92
N ALA A 129 0.55 12.33 2.42
CA ALA A 129 1.53 11.45 3.07
C ALA A 129 0.95 10.80 4.35
N ALA A 130 0.17 11.54 5.13
CA ALA A 130 -0.48 11.02 6.34
C ALA A 130 -1.62 10.04 6.03
N THR A 131 -2.41 10.27 4.98
CA THR A 131 -3.43 9.30 4.53
C THR A 131 -2.77 8.01 4.04
N ALA A 132 -1.78 8.13 3.16
CA ALA A 132 -1.07 6.98 2.60
C ALA A 132 -0.42 6.11 3.68
N GLN A 133 0.23 6.74 4.67
CA GLN A 133 0.85 6.04 5.80
C GLN A 133 -0.19 5.25 6.62
N ARG A 134 -1.35 5.85 6.91
CA ARG A 134 -2.43 5.19 7.66
C ARG A 134 -2.98 3.95 6.94
N ILE A 135 -3.06 3.99 5.62
CA ILE A 135 -3.52 2.86 4.80
C ILE A 135 -2.51 1.71 4.89
N VAL A 136 -1.23 2.01 4.66
CA VAL A 136 -0.16 1.02 4.74
C VAL A 136 -0.12 0.36 6.13
N GLU A 137 -0.24 1.15 7.20
CA GLU A 137 -0.28 0.63 8.57
C GLU A 137 -1.51 -0.24 8.85
N LYS A 138 -2.67 0.12 8.29
CA LYS A 138 -3.90 -0.66 8.45
C LYS A 138 -3.81 -2.01 7.75
N ASP A 139 -3.20 -2.05 6.57
CA ASP A 139 -3.04 -3.30 5.81
C ASP A 139 -1.98 -4.21 6.44
N LEU A 140 -0.87 -3.65 6.94
CA LEU A 140 0.13 -4.40 7.70
C LEU A 140 -0.46 -5.03 8.96
N LYS A 141 -1.30 -4.30 9.71
CA LYS A 141 -1.96 -4.85 10.91
C LYS A 141 -2.88 -6.02 10.57
N LYS A 142 -3.66 -5.92 9.49
CA LYS A 142 -4.52 -7.02 9.04
C LYS A 142 -3.70 -8.25 8.61
N GLU A 143 -2.58 -8.07 7.91
CA GLU A 143 -1.73 -9.19 7.51
C GLU A 143 -1.08 -9.90 8.71
N VAL A 144 -0.65 -9.14 9.72
CA VAL A 144 -0.10 -9.71 10.96
C VAL A 144 -1.15 -10.50 11.72
N GLU A 145 -2.36 -9.94 11.91
CA GLU A 145 -3.47 -10.64 12.58
C GLU A 145 -3.83 -11.96 11.87
N VAL A 146 -3.90 -11.96 10.54
CA VAL A 146 -4.21 -13.17 9.75
C VAL A 146 -3.10 -14.22 9.87
N LYS A 147 -1.83 -13.81 9.86
CA LYS A 147 -0.70 -14.73 10.06
C LYS A 147 -0.69 -15.33 11.45
N GLU A 148 -0.89 -14.52 12.50
CA GLU A 148 -0.97 -15.02 13.88
C GLU A 148 -2.10 -16.03 14.06
N ILE A 149 -3.27 -15.77 13.47
CA ILE A 149 -4.40 -16.71 13.50
C ILE A 149 -4.04 -18.02 12.76
N SER A 150 -3.38 -17.93 11.60
CA SER A 150 -2.96 -19.08 10.81
C SER A 150 -1.93 -19.94 11.53
N GLU A 151 -0.88 -19.33 12.09
CA GLU A 151 0.19 -20.02 12.82
C GLU A 151 -0.35 -20.68 14.10
N SER A 152 -1.22 -19.99 14.84
CA SER A 152 -1.94 -20.56 15.98
C SER A 152 -2.77 -21.79 15.56
N ASN A 153 -3.47 -21.72 14.42
CA ASN A 153 -4.29 -22.83 13.94
C ASN A 153 -3.44 -24.05 13.51
N ILE A 154 -2.29 -23.82 12.87
CA ILE A 154 -1.35 -24.89 12.49
C ILE A 154 -0.75 -25.55 13.74
N LEU A 155 -0.34 -24.75 14.74
CA LEU A 155 0.20 -25.26 16.00
C LEU A 155 -0.84 -26.10 16.74
N LYS A 156 -2.09 -25.61 16.84
CA LYS A 156 -3.21 -26.35 17.44
C LYS A 156 -3.48 -27.68 16.72
N ALA A 157 -3.47 -27.68 15.39
CA ALA A 157 -3.66 -28.90 14.61
C ALA A 157 -2.55 -29.92 14.86
N SER A 158 -1.28 -29.50 14.91
CA SER A 158 -0.14 -30.37 15.18
C SER A 158 -0.18 -30.98 16.58
N ILE A 159 -0.54 -30.19 17.59
CA ILE A 159 -0.67 -30.68 18.96
C ILE A 159 -1.84 -31.68 19.07
N ASN A 160 -2.99 -31.38 18.47
CA ASN A 160 -4.12 -32.31 18.45
C ASN A 160 -3.78 -33.65 17.77
N GLU A 161 -2.98 -33.64 16.70
CA GLU A 161 -2.50 -34.87 16.06
C GLU A 161 -1.58 -35.68 17.00
N ARG A 162 -0.72 -35.03 17.78
CA ARG A 162 0.12 -35.69 18.78
C ARG A 162 -0.69 -36.28 19.92
N VAL A 163 -1.73 -35.60 20.38
CA VAL A 163 -2.67 -36.13 21.38
C VAL A 163 -3.40 -37.36 20.85
N ALA A 164 -3.88 -37.33 19.60
CA ALA A 164 -4.51 -38.49 18.97
C ALA A 164 -3.57 -39.70 18.83
N LYS A 165 -2.28 -39.45 18.51
CA LYS A 165 -1.25 -40.50 18.51
C LYS A 165 -1.02 -41.05 19.93
N LEU A 166 -1.00 -40.18 20.94
CA LEU A 166 -0.86 -40.57 22.35
C LEU A 166 -2.03 -41.45 22.81
N ASP A 167 -3.27 -41.10 22.45
CA ASP A 167 -4.47 -41.91 22.73
C ASP A 167 -4.39 -43.31 22.12
N LYS A 168 -3.84 -43.40 20.89
CA LYS A 168 -3.65 -44.67 20.20
C LYS A 168 -2.62 -45.55 20.91
N LEU A 169 -1.50 -44.96 21.37
CA LEU A 169 -0.46 -45.68 22.11
C LEU A 169 -0.97 -46.25 23.44
N LEU A 170 -1.84 -45.52 24.15
CA LEU A 170 -2.49 -46.00 25.37
C LEU A 170 -3.41 -47.19 25.06
N LYS A 171 -4.25 -47.08 24.03
CA LYS A 171 -5.16 -48.18 23.61
C LYS A 171 -4.41 -49.44 23.17
N GLU A 172 -3.24 -49.27 22.56
CA GLU A 172 -2.36 -50.39 22.16
C GLU A 172 -1.53 -50.95 23.33
N GLY A 173 -1.65 -50.40 24.54
CA GLY A 173 -0.89 -50.83 25.72
C GLY A 173 0.62 -50.55 25.65
N LYS A 174 1.06 -49.67 24.74
CA LYS A 174 2.47 -49.32 24.53
C LYS A 174 3.01 -48.31 25.55
N ILE A 175 2.12 -47.63 26.24
CA ILE A 175 2.43 -46.70 27.34
C ILE A 175 1.48 -46.97 28.49
N ASP A 176 1.96 -46.77 29.72
CA ASP A 176 1.14 -46.83 30.92
C ASP A 176 0.31 -45.55 31.13
N GLU A 177 -0.68 -45.63 32.01
CA GLU A 177 -1.63 -44.55 32.23
C GLU A 177 -1.04 -43.34 32.96
N GLU A 178 0.03 -43.52 33.74
CA GLU A 178 0.74 -42.42 34.40
C GLU A 178 1.54 -41.61 33.38
N THR A 179 2.25 -42.30 32.47
CA THR A 179 2.98 -41.72 31.34
C THR A 179 2.04 -41.00 30.38
N TYR A 180 0.88 -41.59 30.07
CA TYR A 180 -0.15 -40.94 29.27
C TYR A 180 -0.65 -39.63 29.91
N LYS A 181 -0.98 -39.65 31.21
CA LYS A 181 -1.47 -38.44 31.91
C LYS A 181 -0.43 -37.33 31.93
N LYS A 182 0.85 -37.64 32.18
CA LYS A 182 1.95 -36.65 32.14
C LYS A 182 2.10 -36.01 30.75
N MET A 183 2.13 -36.82 29.69
CA MET A 183 2.29 -36.30 28.33
C MET A 183 1.07 -35.53 27.83
N LYS A 184 -0.14 -35.98 28.16
CA LYS A 184 -1.38 -35.27 27.80
C LYS A 184 -1.45 -33.90 28.46
N ARG A 185 -1.08 -33.80 29.74
CA ARG A 185 -1.06 -32.54 30.49
C ARG A 185 -0.11 -31.53 29.87
N LEU A 186 1.08 -31.96 29.43
CA LEU A 186 2.03 -31.12 28.68
C LEU A 186 1.44 -30.60 27.37
N TYR A 187 0.71 -31.43 26.61
CA TYR A 187 0.07 -30.98 25.37
C TYR A 187 -1.12 -30.04 25.61
N GLU A 188 -1.86 -30.22 26.70
CA GLU A 188 -2.96 -29.34 27.11
C GLU A 188 -2.43 -27.97 27.62
N GLU A 189 -1.33 -27.97 28.37
CA GLU A 189 -0.60 -26.75 28.76
C GLU A 189 -0.10 -25.98 27.53
N LEU A 190 0.47 -26.68 26.54
CA LEU A 190 0.90 -26.08 25.26
C LEU A 190 -0.26 -25.52 24.42
N LEU A 191 -1.49 -26.01 24.62
CA LEU A 191 -2.71 -25.48 23.99
C LEU A 191 -3.33 -24.30 24.77
N GLY A 192 -2.73 -23.89 25.89
CA GLY A 192 -3.28 -22.87 26.78
C GLY A 192 -4.56 -23.33 27.51
N LYS A 193 -4.86 -24.64 27.49
CA LYS A 193 -5.94 -25.23 28.26
C LYS A 193 -5.38 -25.58 29.65
N SER A 194 -5.14 -24.57 30.48
CA SER A 194 -4.98 -24.85 31.92
C SER A 194 -6.36 -25.15 32.52
N PRO A 195 -6.44 -26.11 33.48
CA PRO A 195 -7.66 -26.40 34.22
C PRO A 195 -8.14 -25.23 35.08
#